data_AF-A0A4P9XJ37-F1
#
_entry.id   AF-A0A4P9XJ37-F1
#
_cell.length_a   1.000
_cell.length_b   1.000
_cell.length_c   1.000
_cell.angle_alpha   90.00
_cell.angle_beta   90.00
_cell.angle_gamma   90.00
#
_symmetry.space_group_name_H-M   'P 1'
#
loop_
_entity.id
_entity.type
_entity.pdbx_description
1 polymer ?
#
loop_
_entity_poly.entity_id
_entity_poly.type
_entity_poly.pdbx_seq_one_letter_code
_entity_poly.pdbx_strand_id
1 'polypeptide(L)' 'ETNGFFGNKVLSRSHAEIWSEGGKVYIKDVCSSNGTFINGTRLSSENQESRPFELRDGDRLDFGVD' A
#
# COMPACT_ATOMS: atom_id res chain seq x y z
N GLU A 1 -11.39 7.96 11.78
CA GLU A 1 -10.35 7.32 10.96
C GLU A 1 -10.41 5.84 11.26
N THR A 2 -10.80 5.02 10.28
CA THR A 2 -10.97 3.57 10.47
C THR A 2 -9.87 2.87 9.73
N ASN A 3 -9.07 2.06 10.42
CA ASN A 3 -8.08 1.22 9.77
C ASN A 3 -8.79 0.21 8.86
N GLY A 4 -8.32 0.10 7.61
CA GLY A 4 -8.77 -0.94 6.68
C GLY A 4 -8.27 -2.31 7.14
N PHE A 5 -9.02 -2.97 8.01
CA PHE A 5 -8.69 -4.31 8.50
C PHE A 5 -9.22 -5.39 7.56
N PHE A 6 -8.32 -6.24 7.10
CA PHE A 6 -8.62 -7.38 6.25
C PHE A 6 -8.08 -8.65 6.91
N GLY A 7 -8.96 -9.60 7.25
CA GLY A 7 -8.59 -10.85 7.94
C GLY A 7 -7.82 -11.86 7.08
N ASN A 8 -7.10 -11.41 6.05
CA ASN A 8 -6.38 -12.27 5.13
C ASN A 8 -4.94 -12.49 5.62
N LYS A 9 -4.50 -13.75 5.67
CA LYS A 9 -3.14 -14.13 6.09
C LYS A 9 -2.03 -13.60 5.19
N VAL A 10 -2.37 -13.20 3.96
CA VAL A 10 -1.39 -12.63 3.02
C VAL A 10 -1.07 -11.16 3.31
N LEU A 11 -1.78 -10.53 4.24
CA LEU A 11 -1.54 -9.14 4.61
C LEU A 11 -0.82 -9.07 5.96
N SER A 12 0.31 -8.37 5.97
CA SER A 12 0.96 -7.93 7.20
C SER A 12 0.03 -7.09 8.08
N ARG A 13 0.21 -7.16 9.40
CA ARG A 13 -0.58 -6.38 10.38
C ARG A 13 -0.51 -4.87 10.12
N SER A 14 0.68 -4.41 9.75
CA SER A 14 0.92 -3.09 9.15
C SER A 14 1.41 -3.35 7.75
N HIS A 15 0.57 -3.07 6.74
CA HIS A 15 0.87 -3.42 5.35
C HIS A 15 1.21 -2.19 4.52
N ALA A 16 0.30 -1.22 4.53
CA ALA A 16 0.46 0.06 3.87
C ALA A 16 -0.17 1.17 4.71
N GLU A 17 0.31 2.39 4.50
CA GLU A 17 -0.24 3.61 5.07
C GLU A 17 -0.78 4.48 3.94
N ILE A 18 -2.02 4.97 4.10
CA ILE A 18 -2.69 5.84 3.15
C ILE A 18 -3.08 7.12 3.89
N TRP A 19 -2.75 8.27 3.33
CA TRP A 19 -3.09 9.57 3.90
C TRP A 19 -3.43 10.57 2.79
N SER A 20 -4.06 11.67 3.17
CA SER A 20 -4.32 12.78 2.27
C SER A 20 -3.59 14.03 2.73
N GLU A 21 -2.88 14.69 1.83
CA GLU A 21 -2.16 15.93 2.11
C GLU A 21 -2.32 16.89 0.92
N GLY A 22 -2.67 18.16 1.19
CA GLY A 22 -2.76 19.18 0.13
C GLY A 22 -3.77 18.86 -0.98
N GLY A 23 -4.85 18.13 -0.68
CA GLY A 23 -5.86 17.72 -1.67
C GLY A 23 -5.43 16.53 -2.54
N LYS A 24 -4.30 15.90 -2.25
CA LYS A 24 -3.80 14.69 -2.89
C LYS A 24 -3.85 13.51 -1.94
N VAL A 25 -3.99 12.31 -2.48
CA VAL A 25 -3.96 11.06 -1.72
C VAL A 25 -2.62 10.40 -1.97
N TYR A 26 -2.02 9.86 -0.91
CA TYR A 26 -0.74 9.19 -0.94
C TYR A 26 -0.84 7.81 -0.32
N ILE A 27 0.00 6.90 -0.78
CA ILE A 27 0.19 5.58 -0.20
C ILE A 27 1.68 5.26 -0.07
N LYS A 28 2.04 4.52 0.97
CA LYS A 28 3.35 3.87 1.06
C LYS A 28 3.20 2.46 1.60
N ASP A 29 4.04 1.56 1.12
CA ASP A 29 4.24 0.24 1.71
C ASP A 29 5.06 0.37 2.99
N VAL A 30 4.61 -0.23 4.09
CA VAL A 30 5.30 -0.16 5.40
C VAL A 30 5.98 -1.48 5.76
N CYS A 31 6.90 -1.91 4.89
CA CYS A 31 7.64 -3.17 5.02
C CYS A 31 6.72 -4.39 5.00
N SER A 32 5.76 -4.42 4.06
CA SER A 32 4.88 -5.57 3.93
C SER A 32 5.65 -6.81 3.46
N SER A 33 5.17 -7.98 3.87
CA SER A 33 5.81 -9.25 3.52
C SER A 33 5.54 -9.64 2.06
N ASN A 34 4.31 -9.38 1.58
CA ASN A 34 3.88 -9.77 0.23
C ASN A 34 3.80 -8.59 -0.75
N GLY A 35 4.22 -7.39 -0.35
CA GLY A 35 4.27 -6.21 -1.19
C GLY A 35 2.93 -5.49 -1.38
N THR A 36 3.02 -4.19 -1.65
CA THR A 36 1.93 -3.36 -2.17
C THR A 36 2.21 -3.03 -3.64
N PHE A 37 1.18 -3.08 -4.47
CA PHE A 37 1.26 -2.86 -5.92
C PHE A 37 0.30 -1.77 -6.36
N ILE A 38 0.77 -0.95 -7.31
CA ILE A 38 -0.03 0.05 -8.00
C ILE A 38 0.02 -0.25 -9.49
N ASN A 39 -1.14 -0.48 -10.11
CA ASN A 39 -1.24 -0.79 -11.54
C ASN A 39 -0.32 -1.95 -11.95
N GLY A 40 -0.21 -2.98 -11.10
CA GLY A 40 0.67 -4.14 -11.30
C GLY A 40 2.16 -3.90 -11.03
N THR A 41 2.57 -2.67 -10.67
CA THR A 41 3.96 -2.35 -10.32
C THR A 41 4.14 -2.35 -8.81
N ARG A 42 5.11 -3.13 -8.32
CA ARG A 42 5.44 -3.21 -6.90
C ARG A 42 6.10 -1.92 -6.38
N LEU A 43 5.69 -1.46 -5.20
CA LEU A 43 6.17 -0.19 -4.61
C LEU A 43 7.55 -0.27 -3.95
N SER A 44 7.88 -1.41 -3.36
CA SER A 44 9.15 -1.67 -2.66
C SER A 44 9.53 -3.13 -2.73
N SER A 45 10.81 -3.42 -2.51
CA SER A 45 11.30 -4.79 -2.29
C SER A 45 10.69 -5.41 -1.03
N GLU A 46 10.76 -6.74 -0.91
CA GLU A 46 10.26 -7.47 0.25
C GLU A 46 10.79 -6.91 1.57
N ASN A 47 9.89 -6.69 2.53
CA ASN A 47 10.20 -6.19 3.87
C ASN A 47 10.94 -4.84 3.86
N GLN A 48 10.74 -4.01 2.83
CA GLN A 48 11.29 -2.66 2.75
C GLN A 48 10.17 -1.63 2.61
N GLU A 49 10.33 -0.48 3.27
CA GLU A 49 9.40 0.65 3.15
C GLU A 49 9.51 1.27 1.75
N SER A 50 8.37 1.61 1.14
CA SER A 50 8.38 2.37 -0.11
C SER A 50 8.43 3.87 0.15
N ARG A 51 8.89 4.62 -0.86
CA ARG A 51 8.60 6.06 -0.89
C ARG A 51 7.08 6.30 -0.98
N PRO A 52 6.57 7.45 -0.49
CA PRO A 52 5.22 7.91 -0.77
C PRO A 52 4.93 7.94 -2.27
N PHE A 53 3.80 7.37 -2.68
CA PHE A 53 3.30 7.41 -4.03
C PHE A 53 1.97 8.16 -4.07
N GLU A 54 1.84 9.13 -4.98
CA GLU A 54 0.60 9.88 -5.18
C GLU A 54 -0.42 9.02 -5.92
N LEU A 55 -1.56 8.77 -5.30
CA LEU A 55 -2.68 8.05 -5.88
C LEU A 55 -3.57 8.98 -6.69
N ARG A 56 -3.98 8.50 -7.85
CA ARG A 56 -4.92 9.18 -8.73
C ARG A 56 -6.19 8.37 -8.89
N ASP A 57 -7.25 9.07 -9.27
CA ASP A 57 -8.49 8.41 -9.65
C ASP A 57 -8.23 7.41 -10.79
N GLY A 58 -8.77 6.20 -10.64
CA GLY A 58 -8.55 5.09 -11.57
C GLY A 58 -7.31 4.22 -11.31
N ASP A 59 -6.44 4.57 -10.36
CA ASP A 59 -5.31 3.69 -9.99
C ASP A 59 -5.82 2.43 -9.29
N ARG A 60 -5.27 1.28 -9.70
CA ARG A 60 -5.55 -0.01 -9.07
C ARG A 60 -4.52 -0.30 -7.99
N LEU A 61 -4.99 -0.46 -6.76
CA LEU A 61 -4.20 -0.86 -5.61
C LEU A 61 -4.42 -2.34 -5.29
N ASP A 62 -3.34 -3.10 -5.22
CA ASP A 62 -3.35 -4.49 -4.78
C ASP A 62 -2.40 -4.64 -3.57
N PHE A 63 -2.83 -5.41 -2.56
CA PHE A 63 -2.07 -5.66 -1.34
C PHE A 63 -1.82 -7.16 -1.18
N GLY A 64 -0.55 -7.57 -1.10
CA GLY A 64 -0.14 -8.94 -1.37
C GLY A 64 -0.48 -9.35 -2.82
N VAL A 65 -0.58 -10.63 -3.17
CA VAL A 65 0.58 -11.53 -3.33
C VAL A 65 0.99 -11.52 -4.80
N ASP A 66 2.26 -11.78 -5.04
CA ASP A 66 2.78 -12.43 -6.26
C ASP A 66 2.53 -13.95 -6.17
#